data_AF-A0A554VJ94-F1
#
_entry.id   AF-A0A554VJ94-F1
#
_cell.length_a   1.000
_cell.length_b   1.000
_cell.length_c   1.000
_cell.angle_alpha   90.00
_cell.angle_beta   90.00
_cell.angle_gamma   90.00
#
_symmetry.space_group_name_H-M   'P 1'
#
loop_
_entity.id
_entity.type
_entity.pdbx_description
1 polymer ?
#
loop_
_entity_poly.entity_id
_entity_poly.type
_entity_poly.pdbx_seq_one_letter_code
_entity_poly.pdbx_strand_id
1 'polypeptide(L)'
;MNKFLFLVCTFFSVNFYAQDVIKESDIVILNIDMPFIDKILSYEYQEEILVEIPPKNEGDETTYEKQIITTNRPKISETKYLRSWVRFKVIDIDDTNKKVILKAQNFTRSWRKRTFGSKKADWIGNKYNDILYTVNKDEFDKYATKYVKQKKKGSGAYSVGLLSLPFKARPVTTVEGQSGSLGFDTDFNLNSTLNVRLGGGKEGSTSLNFQMGAGIGSVGLDSNNASLVESTKTQDVATLTGLTGLMLEYDRVQFGIYIGVDYINNQRQFDWENNGNIWFGLGIGYRIFNVSISDQNEKQSQEK
;
A
#
# COMPACT_ATOMS: atom_id res chain seq x y z
N MET A 1 24.28 -33.90 27.26
CA MET A 1 22.95 -33.33 27.57
C MET A 1 22.55 -32.43 26.40
N ASN A 2 21.49 -32.83 25.69
CA ASN A 2 20.63 -32.12 24.71
C ASN A 2 21.30 -31.18 23.68
N LYS A 3 21.52 -31.60 22.42
CA LYS A 3 20.56 -31.55 21.29
C LYS A 3 19.86 -30.19 21.14
N PHE A 4 20.47 -29.24 20.43
CA PHE A 4 19.79 -28.13 19.76
C PHE A 4 20.65 -27.62 18.59
N LEU A 5 20.61 -28.33 17.45
CA LEU A 5 21.18 -27.88 16.19
C LEU A 5 20.37 -28.55 15.07
N PHE A 6 19.27 -27.93 14.64
CA PHE A 6 18.57 -28.28 13.39
C PHE A 6 17.53 -27.19 13.05
N LEU A 7 17.48 -26.84 11.75
CA LEU A 7 16.51 -25.95 11.07
C LEU A 7 16.63 -24.46 11.45
N VAL A 8 16.82 -23.50 10.53
CA VAL A 8 15.98 -23.25 9.34
C VAL A 8 16.85 -22.69 8.22
N CYS A 9 16.99 -23.45 7.13
CA CYS A 9 17.59 -22.99 5.89
C CYS A 9 16.80 -23.60 4.75
N THR A 10 15.65 -23.00 4.39
CA THR A 10 14.99 -23.23 3.09
C THR A 10 13.82 -22.28 2.85
N PHE A 11 13.73 -21.81 1.60
CA PHE A 11 12.62 -21.13 0.92
C PHE A 11 12.37 -19.65 1.23
N PHE A 12 12.84 -18.79 0.33
CA PHE A 12 12.00 -17.72 -0.20
C PHE A 12 12.00 -17.75 -1.72
N SER A 13 10.98 -18.44 -2.25
CA SER A 13 10.54 -18.32 -3.63
C SER A 13 10.09 -16.88 -3.86
N VAL A 14 10.67 -16.22 -4.87
CA VAL A 14 10.21 -14.92 -5.36
C VAL A 14 8.80 -15.11 -5.94
N ASN A 15 7.78 -14.66 -5.21
CA ASN A 15 6.41 -14.68 -5.72
C ASN A 15 6.29 -13.64 -6.85
N PHE A 16 5.94 -14.15 -8.03
CA PHE A 16 5.47 -13.35 -9.16
C PHE A 16 4.33 -12.43 -8.71
N TYR A 17 4.34 -11.18 -9.20
CA TYR A 17 3.21 -10.26 -9.06
C TYR A 17 1.97 -10.89 -9.68
N ALA A 18 1.07 -11.41 -8.84
CA ALA A 18 -0.30 -11.68 -9.27
C ALA A 18 -0.89 -10.33 -9.70
N GLN A 19 -1.26 -10.19 -10.97
CA GLN A 19 -2.09 -9.07 -11.38
C GLN A 19 -3.44 -9.24 -10.69
N ASP A 20 -3.78 -8.31 -9.79
CA ASP A 20 -5.07 -8.29 -9.13
C ASP A 20 -6.17 -8.14 -10.19
N VAL A 21 -6.97 -9.20 -10.38
CA VAL A 21 -8.09 -9.19 -11.32
C VAL A 21 -9.13 -8.15 -10.85
N ILE A 22 -9.41 -7.17 -11.72
CA ILE A 22 -10.45 -6.16 -11.50
C ILE A 22 -11.81 -6.84 -11.62
N LYS A 23 -12.70 -6.59 -10.65
CA LYS A 23 -14.04 -7.17 -10.59
C LYS A 23 -15.11 -6.09 -10.67
N GLU A 24 -16.35 -6.51 -10.92
CA GLU A 24 -17.52 -5.63 -10.74
C GLU A 24 -17.48 -4.96 -9.37
N SER A 25 -18.01 -3.73 -9.31
CA SER A 25 -18.01 -2.83 -8.16
C SER A 25 -16.66 -2.22 -7.74
N ASP A 26 -15.54 -2.65 -8.34
CA ASP A 26 -14.25 -2.02 -8.10
C ASP A 26 -14.26 -0.56 -8.60
N ILE A 27 -13.49 0.29 -7.92
CA ILE A 27 -13.20 1.64 -8.40
C ILE A 27 -11.86 1.56 -9.13
N VAL A 28 -11.76 2.23 -10.27
CA VAL A 28 -10.54 2.31 -11.07
C VAL A 28 -10.17 3.75 -11.38
N ILE A 29 -8.89 3.96 -11.67
CA ILE A 29 -8.33 5.18 -12.25
C ILE A 29 -7.71 4.80 -13.59
N LEU A 30 -7.85 5.64 -14.60
CA LEU A 30 -7.24 5.41 -15.90
C LEU A 30 -5.84 6.02 -15.92
N ASN A 31 -4.83 5.27 -16.33
CA ASN A 31 -3.45 5.77 -16.34
C ASN A 31 -3.20 6.76 -17.49
N ILE A 32 -4.00 6.69 -18.55
CA ILE A 32 -3.96 7.59 -19.70
C ILE A 32 -5.38 7.96 -20.13
N ASP A 33 -5.49 9.02 -20.94
CA ASP A 33 -6.78 9.40 -21.54
C ASP A 33 -7.22 8.29 -22.53
N MET A 34 -8.33 7.58 -22.25
CA MET A 34 -8.81 6.46 -23.07
C MET A 34 -9.89 6.90 -24.06
N PRO A 35 -9.84 6.49 -25.34
CA PRO A 35 -10.95 6.68 -26.26
C PRO A 35 -12.18 5.84 -25.81
N PHE A 36 -13.40 6.30 -26.09
CA PHE A 36 -14.61 5.49 -25.92
C PHE A 36 -15.54 5.62 -27.11
N ILE A 37 -16.34 4.58 -27.36
CA ILE A 37 -17.29 4.53 -28.47
C ILE A 37 -18.60 5.17 -28.01
N ASP A 38 -19.01 6.28 -28.65
CA ASP A 38 -20.32 6.93 -28.45
C ASP A 38 -21.43 5.96 -28.92
N LYS A 39 -21.86 5.06 -28.04
CA LYS A 39 -23.28 4.73 -27.91
C LYS A 39 -23.71 5.22 -26.55
N ILE A 40 -24.15 6.47 -26.49
CA ILE A 40 -24.96 6.96 -25.38
C ILE A 40 -26.28 6.21 -25.50
N LEU A 41 -26.41 5.09 -24.78
CA LEU A 41 -27.72 4.61 -24.37
C LEU A 41 -28.04 5.35 -23.07
N SER A 42 -28.55 6.56 -23.19
CA SER A 42 -29.22 7.21 -22.08
C SER A 42 -30.58 6.54 -21.94
N TYR A 43 -30.67 5.55 -21.06
CA TYR A 43 -31.97 5.08 -20.59
C TYR A 43 -32.52 6.12 -19.63
N GLU A 44 -33.23 7.10 -20.16
CA GLU A 44 -34.22 7.81 -19.36
C GLU A 44 -35.37 6.81 -19.16
N TYR A 45 -35.52 6.32 -17.92
CA TYR A 45 -36.63 5.46 -17.55
C TYR A 45 -37.89 6.31 -17.54
N GLN A 46 -38.46 6.55 -18.72
CA GLN A 46 -39.86 6.86 -18.88
C GLN A 46 -40.46 5.76 -19.74
N GLU A 47 -41.51 5.19 -19.19
CA GLU A 47 -42.30 4.10 -19.77
C GLU A 47 -42.78 4.45 -21.19
N GLU A 48 -42.86 3.41 -22.01
CA GLU A 48 -43.41 3.34 -23.37
C GLU A 48 -42.55 3.83 -24.55
N ILE A 49 -42.02 2.87 -25.33
CA ILE A 49 -42.03 2.97 -26.80
C ILE A 49 -42.44 1.61 -27.40
N LEU A 50 -43.57 1.68 -28.11
CA LEU A 50 -44.14 0.71 -29.04
C LEU A 50 -43.15 0.39 -30.17
N VAL A 51 -42.95 -0.88 -30.49
CA VAL A 51 -42.23 -1.29 -31.72
C VAL A 51 -43.23 -1.93 -32.67
N GLU A 52 -43.71 -1.15 -33.65
CA GLU A 52 -44.40 -1.70 -34.82
C GLU A 52 -43.37 -2.20 -35.84
N ILE A 53 -43.50 -3.47 -36.20
CA ILE A 53 -42.77 -4.11 -37.30
C ILE A 53 -43.74 -4.17 -38.48
N PRO A 54 -43.44 -3.59 -39.65
CA PRO A 54 -44.28 -3.78 -40.82
C PRO A 54 -44.05 -5.17 -41.42
N PRO A 55 -45.10 -5.82 -41.94
CA PRO A 55 -44.99 -7.08 -42.66
C PRO A 55 -44.35 -6.81 -44.02
N LYS A 56 -43.58 -7.78 -44.53
CA LYS A 56 -43.26 -7.84 -45.95
C LYS A 56 -43.51 -9.24 -46.46
N ASN A 57 -44.58 -9.38 -47.24
CA ASN A 57 -44.64 -10.25 -48.40
C ASN A 57 -45.44 -9.53 -49.49
N GLU A 58 -44.99 -9.71 -50.72
CA GLU A 58 -45.46 -9.04 -51.94
C GLU A 58 -46.94 -9.32 -52.23
N GLY A 59 -47.66 -8.25 -52.61
CA GLY A 59 -48.91 -8.35 -53.34
C GLY A 59 -50.10 -7.65 -52.69
N ASP A 60 -50.06 -6.33 -52.53
CA ASP A 60 -51.24 -5.47 -52.68
C ASP A 60 -50.83 -3.99 -52.78
N GLU A 61 -51.51 -3.27 -53.67
CA GLU A 61 -51.32 -1.84 -53.90
C GLU A 61 -51.83 -1.00 -52.73
N THR A 62 -50.97 -0.18 -52.14
CA THR A 62 -51.41 0.97 -51.34
C THR A 62 -50.59 2.22 -51.65
N THR A 63 -51.31 3.26 -52.00
CA THR A 63 -50.84 4.63 -52.22
C THR A 63 -50.37 5.22 -50.88
N TYR A 64 -49.17 5.77 -50.82
CA TYR A 64 -48.69 6.51 -49.64
C TYR A 64 -48.50 7.99 -49.94
N GLU A 65 -49.07 8.81 -49.06
CA GLU A 65 -48.90 10.25 -49.00
C GLU A 65 -47.43 10.65 -48.81
N LYS A 66 -47.09 11.76 -49.46
CA LYS A 66 -45.78 12.40 -49.43
C LYS A 66 -45.53 13.02 -48.04
N GLN A 67 -44.63 12.43 -47.25
CA GLN A 67 -43.99 13.13 -46.15
C GLN A 67 -42.54 13.50 -46.50
N ILE A 68 -42.29 14.80 -46.54
CA ILE A 68 -40.95 15.38 -46.71
C ILE A 68 -40.23 15.28 -45.36
N ILE A 69 -39.25 14.39 -45.25
CA ILE A 69 -38.29 14.39 -44.13
C ILE A 69 -36.97 14.98 -44.64
N THR A 70 -36.76 16.25 -44.28
CA THR A 70 -35.52 16.98 -44.55
C THR A 70 -34.43 16.54 -43.57
N THR A 71 -33.55 15.67 -44.07
CA THR A 71 -32.13 15.41 -43.77
C THR A 71 -31.55 15.72 -42.38
N ASN A 72 -30.83 14.73 -41.81
CA ASN A 72 -29.51 14.96 -41.21
C ASN A 72 -28.67 13.66 -41.24
N ARG A 73 -27.59 13.66 -42.03
CA ARG A 73 -26.56 12.61 -41.98
C ARG A 73 -25.99 12.55 -40.55
N PRO A 74 -25.73 11.35 -39.99
CA PRO A 74 -25.08 11.26 -38.68
C PRO A 74 -23.71 11.93 -38.76
N LYS A 75 -23.54 13.01 -37.98
CA LYS A 75 -22.25 13.64 -37.75
C LYS A 75 -21.42 12.63 -36.93
N ILE A 76 -20.41 12.03 -37.56
CA ILE A 76 -19.44 11.18 -36.87
C ILE A 76 -18.78 12.05 -35.79
N SER A 77 -19.06 11.76 -34.51
CA SER A 77 -18.58 12.56 -33.39
C SER A 77 -17.10 12.26 -33.12
N GLU A 78 -16.37 13.32 -32.80
CA GLU A 78 -14.99 13.26 -32.31
C GLU A 78 -14.89 12.23 -31.17
N THR A 79 -13.92 11.31 -31.25
CA THR A 79 -13.56 10.41 -30.15
C THR A 79 -13.41 11.21 -28.88
N LYS A 80 -14.36 11.07 -27.96
CA LYS A 80 -14.28 11.67 -26.64
C LYS A 80 -13.36 10.76 -25.82
N TYR A 81 -12.41 11.38 -25.11
CA TYR A 81 -11.52 10.66 -24.22
C TYR A 81 -12.04 10.75 -22.78
N LEU A 82 -11.98 9.63 -22.05
CA LEU A 82 -12.12 9.62 -20.59
C LEU A 82 -10.82 10.16 -19.97
N ARG A 83 -10.94 11.14 -19.06
CA ARG A 83 -9.76 11.75 -18.43
C ARG A 83 -9.13 10.83 -17.40
N SER A 84 -7.80 10.72 -17.41
CA SER A 84 -7.01 9.87 -16.50
C SER A 84 -7.28 10.08 -15.00
N TRP A 85 -7.49 11.32 -14.57
CA TRP A 85 -7.69 11.68 -13.16
C TRP A 85 -9.12 11.48 -12.64
N VAL A 86 -10.06 11.06 -13.49
CA VAL A 86 -11.45 10.75 -13.09
C VAL A 86 -11.51 9.31 -12.57
N ARG A 87 -12.21 9.11 -11.46
CA ARG A 87 -12.44 7.79 -10.87
C ARG A 87 -13.73 7.22 -11.43
N PHE A 88 -13.68 5.96 -11.83
CA PHE A 88 -14.83 5.23 -12.35
C PHE A 88 -15.12 4.01 -11.49
N LYS A 89 -16.40 3.72 -11.27
CA LYS A 89 -16.86 2.46 -10.70
C LYS A 89 -17.19 1.53 -11.86
N VAL A 90 -16.68 0.30 -11.80
CA VAL A 90 -17.07 -0.77 -12.72
C VAL A 90 -18.47 -1.21 -12.34
N ILE A 91 -19.41 -1.06 -13.27
CA ILE A 91 -20.80 -1.46 -13.09
C ILE A 91 -21.01 -2.88 -13.57
N ASP A 92 -20.48 -3.19 -14.76
CA ASP A 92 -20.68 -4.48 -15.44
C ASP A 92 -19.49 -4.80 -16.37
N ILE A 93 -19.22 -6.08 -16.56
CA ILE A 93 -18.18 -6.61 -17.46
C ILE A 93 -18.83 -7.67 -18.36
N ASP A 94 -18.97 -7.34 -19.63
CA ASP A 94 -19.48 -8.25 -20.66
C ASP A 94 -18.30 -8.86 -21.42
N ASP A 95 -17.86 -10.04 -20.97
CA ASP A 95 -16.78 -10.80 -21.60
C ASP A 95 -17.14 -11.27 -23.02
N THR A 96 -18.43 -11.51 -23.30
CA THR A 96 -18.88 -12.01 -24.61
C THR A 96 -18.71 -10.94 -25.68
N ASN A 97 -19.07 -9.70 -25.35
CA ASN A 97 -18.95 -8.56 -26.27
C ASN A 97 -17.66 -7.75 -26.07
N LYS A 98 -16.76 -8.18 -25.17
CA LYS A 98 -15.53 -7.47 -24.77
C LYS A 98 -15.79 -6.01 -24.38
N LYS A 99 -16.79 -5.77 -23.53
CA LYS A 99 -17.19 -4.44 -23.10
C LYS A 99 -17.15 -4.33 -21.58
N VAL A 100 -16.76 -3.15 -21.10
CA VAL A 100 -16.84 -2.80 -19.69
C VAL A 100 -17.70 -1.55 -19.54
N ILE A 101 -18.69 -1.61 -18.65
CA ILE A 101 -19.57 -0.49 -18.34
C ILE A 101 -19.06 0.21 -17.09
N LEU A 102 -18.78 1.51 -17.23
CA LEU A 102 -18.20 2.36 -16.21
C LEU A 102 -19.17 3.48 -15.83
N LYS A 103 -19.23 3.81 -14.53
CA LYS A 103 -19.91 5.02 -14.03
C LYS A 103 -18.91 5.91 -13.32
N ALA A 104 -18.83 7.19 -13.68
CA ALA A 104 -17.95 8.10 -12.95
C ALA A 104 -18.39 8.23 -11.49
N GLN A 105 -17.43 8.30 -10.57
CA GLN A 105 -17.73 8.57 -9.16
C GLN A 105 -18.32 9.98 -9.05
N ASN A 106 -19.51 10.10 -8.47
CA ASN A 106 -20.21 11.38 -8.37
C ASN A 106 -19.34 12.46 -7.73
N PHE A 107 -19.04 13.48 -8.52
CA PHE A 107 -18.34 14.66 -8.05
C PHE A 107 -19.31 15.43 -7.16
N THR A 108 -19.12 15.50 -5.84
CA THR A 108 -19.98 16.32 -4.96
C THR A 108 -19.58 17.79 -5.06
N ARG A 109 -20.54 18.72 -4.93
CA ARG A 109 -20.31 20.17 -5.07
C ARG A 109 -19.25 20.70 -4.08
N SER A 110 -19.14 20.09 -2.90
CA SER A 110 -18.19 20.46 -1.84
C SER A 110 -16.74 20.05 -2.16
N TRP A 111 -16.51 18.83 -2.66
CA TRP A 111 -15.18 18.39 -3.13
C TRP A 111 -14.73 19.22 -4.34
N ARG A 112 -15.67 19.42 -5.27
CA ARG A 112 -15.54 20.20 -6.50
C ARG A 112 -14.96 21.61 -6.28
N LYS A 113 -15.53 22.40 -5.35
CA LYS A 113 -15.10 23.78 -5.10
C LYS A 113 -13.72 23.88 -4.47
N ARG A 114 -13.33 22.93 -3.62
CA ARG A 114 -12.02 22.93 -2.94
C ARG A 114 -10.86 22.63 -3.87
N THR A 115 -11.06 21.80 -4.89
CA THR A 115 -9.96 21.31 -5.74
C THR A 115 -9.78 22.09 -7.04
N PHE A 116 -10.86 22.56 -7.67
CA PHE A 116 -10.79 23.08 -9.06
C PHE A 116 -11.39 24.48 -9.25
N GLY A 117 -11.93 25.11 -8.21
CA GLY A 117 -12.73 26.34 -8.34
C GLY A 117 -14.15 26.07 -8.89
N SER A 118 -15.08 27.00 -8.71
CA SER A 118 -16.53 26.78 -8.95
C SER A 118 -16.90 26.47 -10.41
N LYS A 119 -16.39 27.23 -11.38
CA LYS A 119 -16.74 27.06 -12.80
C LYS A 119 -16.28 25.70 -13.36
N LYS A 120 -15.02 25.31 -13.08
CA LYS A 120 -14.45 24.04 -13.54
C LYS A 120 -15.14 22.84 -12.87
N ALA A 121 -15.46 22.98 -11.59
CA ALA A 121 -16.26 22.02 -10.84
C ALA A 121 -17.61 21.71 -11.50
N ASP A 122 -18.37 22.74 -11.86
CA ASP A 122 -19.70 22.56 -12.46
C ASP A 122 -19.59 21.93 -13.85
N TRP A 123 -18.59 22.33 -14.64
CA TRP A 123 -18.29 21.68 -15.93
C TRP A 123 -17.96 20.19 -15.79
N ILE A 124 -17.11 19.80 -14.82
CA ILE A 124 -16.77 18.39 -14.59
C ILE A 124 -18.01 17.61 -14.15
N GLY A 125 -18.80 18.16 -13.22
CA GLY A 125 -20.02 17.52 -12.75
C GLY A 125 -21.01 17.25 -13.89
N ASN A 126 -21.28 18.26 -14.71
CA ASN A 126 -22.22 18.14 -15.84
C ASN A 126 -21.71 17.19 -16.93
N LYS A 127 -20.39 17.03 -17.07
CA LYS A 127 -19.79 16.17 -18.09
C LYS A 127 -19.69 14.70 -17.67
N TYR A 128 -19.65 14.40 -16.37
CA TYR A 128 -19.35 13.04 -15.89
C TYR A 128 -20.39 12.43 -14.96
N ASN A 129 -21.12 13.23 -14.16
CA ASN A 129 -22.07 12.66 -13.22
C ASN A 129 -23.23 11.98 -13.94
N ASP A 130 -23.65 10.84 -13.40
CA ASP A 130 -24.83 10.09 -13.85
C ASP A 130 -24.80 9.60 -15.31
N ILE A 131 -23.62 9.63 -15.96
CA ILE A 131 -23.40 9.04 -17.29
C ILE A 131 -22.75 7.66 -17.16
N LEU A 132 -23.24 6.71 -17.95
CA LEU A 132 -22.62 5.40 -18.16
C LEU A 132 -21.74 5.43 -19.40
N TYR A 133 -20.53 4.88 -19.29
CA TYR A 133 -19.56 4.78 -20.37
C TYR A 133 -19.32 3.33 -20.71
N THR A 134 -19.25 3.01 -22.00
CA THR A 134 -18.85 1.67 -22.47
C THR A 134 -17.47 1.77 -23.08
N VAL A 135 -16.53 0.97 -22.58
CA VAL A 135 -15.16 0.88 -23.11
C VAL A 135 -14.85 -0.53 -23.57
N ASN A 136 -13.89 -0.66 -24.48
CA ASN A 136 -13.38 -1.97 -24.88
C ASN A 136 -12.63 -2.62 -23.72
N LYS A 137 -12.86 -3.91 -23.48
CA LYS A 137 -12.26 -4.67 -22.38
C LYS A 137 -10.74 -4.77 -22.51
N ASP A 138 -10.22 -4.99 -23.70
CA ASP A 138 -8.78 -5.15 -23.93
C ASP A 138 -8.03 -3.82 -23.63
N GLU A 139 -8.64 -2.67 -23.94
CA GLU A 139 -8.10 -1.35 -23.56
C GLU A 139 -8.24 -1.08 -22.06
N PHE A 140 -9.38 -1.46 -21.47
CA PHE A 140 -9.60 -1.33 -20.04
C PHE A 140 -8.55 -2.10 -19.23
N ASP A 141 -8.31 -3.37 -19.56
CA ASP A 141 -7.32 -4.21 -18.88
C ASP A 141 -5.89 -3.66 -19.02
N LYS A 142 -5.60 -2.98 -20.13
CA LYS A 142 -4.29 -2.38 -20.41
C LYS A 142 -4.04 -1.08 -19.64
N TYR A 143 -5.07 -0.26 -19.44
CA TYR A 143 -4.90 1.13 -18.97
C TYR A 143 -5.57 1.44 -17.64
N ALA A 144 -6.48 0.60 -17.15
CA ALA A 144 -7.14 0.79 -15.86
C ALA A 144 -6.26 0.27 -14.71
N THR A 145 -6.09 1.09 -13.68
CA THR A 145 -5.52 0.67 -12.40
C THR A 145 -6.63 0.62 -11.37
N LYS A 146 -6.70 -0.48 -10.61
CA LYS A 146 -7.61 -0.60 -9.48
C LYS A 146 -7.31 0.50 -8.45
N TYR A 147 -8.28 1.37 -8.22
CA TYR A 147 -8.25 2.32 -7.12
C TYR A 147 -8.66 1.59 -5.85
N VAL A 148 -7.66 1.08 -5.14
CA VAL A 148 -7.86 0.66 -3.76
C VAL A 148 -7.95 1.93 -2.93
N LYS A 149 -9.18 2.29 -2.50
CA LYS A 149 -9.33 3.27 -1.41
C LYS A 149 -8.56 2.68 -0.26
N GLN A 150 -7.35 3.19 -0.03
CA GLN A 150 -6.67 2.92 1.21
C GLN A 150 -7.66 3.44 2.25
N LYS A 151 -8.35 2.52 2.95
CA LYS A 151 -8.99 2.88 4.22
C LYS A 151 -7.89 3.67 4.90
N LYS A 152 -8.13 4.95 5.26
CA LYS A 152 -7.25 5.66 6.17
C LYS A 152 -7.09 4.66 7.28
N LYS A 153 -5.96 3.95 7.28
CA LYS A 153 -5.79 2.84 8.20
C LYS A 153 -5.90 3.62 9.50
N GLY A 154 -6.96 3.39 10.26
CA GLY A 154 -6.88 3.44 11.69
C GLY A 154 -5.90 2.34 12.06
N SER A 155 -4.66 2.42 11.55
CA SER A 155 -3.52 1.81 12.18
C SER A 155 -3.64 2.41 13.56
N GLY A 156 -3.95 1.57 14.54
CA GLY A 156 -3.77 1.97 15.92
C GLY A 156 -2.45 2.73 16.00
N ALA A 157 -2.42 3.75 16.84
CA ALA A 157 -1.18 4.48 17.08
C ALA A 157 -0.02 3.53 17.45
N TYR A 158 -0.34 2.26 17.78
CA TYR A 158 0.55 1.20 18.22
C TYR A 158 0.63 0.06 17.20
N SER A 159 1.84 -0.46 16.98
CA SER A 159 2.08 -1.75 16.32
C SER A 159 3.28 -2.46 16.95
N VAL A 160 3.37 -3.78 16.80
CA VAL A 160 4.53 -4.56 17.27
C VAL A 160 5.27 -5.11 16.05
N GLY A 161 6.59 -5.02 16.05
CA GLY A 161 7.44 -5.44 14.95
C GLY A 161 8.72 -6.14 15.40
N LEU A 162 9.36 -6.83 14.46
CA LEU A 162 10.71 -7.35 14.64
C LEU A 162 11.69 -6.41 13.92
N LEU A 163 12.79 -6.10 14.58
CA LEU A 163 13.83 -5.19 14.11
C LEU A 163 15.20 -5.87 14.22
N SER A 164 15.98 -5.78 13.15
CA SER A 164 17.39 -6.13 13.16
C SER A 164 18.22 -4.88 12.86
N LEU A 165 19.32 -4.73 13.58
CA LEU A 165 20.23 -3.59 13.52
C LEU A 165 21.61 -4.09 13.04
N PRO A 166 21.85 -4.15 11.72
CA PRO A 166 23.08 -4.73 11.20
C PRO A 166 24.35 -3.94 11.56
N PHE A 167 24.21 -2.69 12.03
CA PHE A 167 25.34 -1.86 12.45
C PHE A 167 25.04 -1.20 13.80
N LYS A 168 25.94 -1.40 14.76
CA LYS A 168 25.98 -0.67 16.03
C LYS A 168 27.33 0.02 16.18
N ALA A 169 27.31 1.33 16.40
CA ALA A 169 28.49 2.14 16.72
C ALA A 169 28.51 2.45 18.23
N ARG A 170 29.62 2.16 18.88
CA ARG A 170 29.83 2.38 20.31
C ARG A 170 30.90 3.45 20.52
N PRO A 171 30.61 4.54 21.24
CA PRO A 171 31.65 5.44 21.70
C PRO A 171 32.48 4.71 22.76
N VAL A 172 33.74 4.41 22.44
CA VAL A 172 34.69 3.83 23.40
C VAL A 172 35.30 5.00 24.18
N THR A 173 35.10 5.00 25.49
CA THR A 173 35.66 6.03 26.37
C THR A 173 37.02 5.55 26.85
N THR A 174 38.09 6.01 26.20
CA THR A 174 39.45 5.80 26.70
C THR A 174 39.62 6.62 27.98
N VAL A 175 39.68 5.95 29.13
CA VAL A 175 40.17 6.53 30.37
C VAL A 175 41.62 6.97 30.10
N GLU A 176 41.99 8.21 30.42
CA GLU A 176 43.30 8.87 30.16
C GLU A 176 43.42 9.85 28.96
N GLY A 177 42.34 10.55 28.59
CA GLY A 177 42.46 11.81 27.83
C GLY A 177 42.95 11.68 26.38
N GLN A 178 43.01 10.46 25.84
CA GLN A 178 43.20 10.21 24.42
C GLN A 178 41.85 10.08 23.71
N SER A 179 41.80 10.57 22.47
CA SER A 179 40.60 10.73 21.66
C SER A 179 39.74 9.46 21.63
N GLY A 180 38.47 9.58 22.03
CA GLY A 180 37.50 8.48 22.00
C GLY A 180 37.37 7.92 20.59
N SER A 181 37.57 6.61 20.45
CA SER A 181 37.39 5.91 19.18
C SER A 181 35.94 5.41 19.08
N LEU A 182 35.44 5.28 17.85
CA LEU A 182 34.15 4.64 17.58
C LEU A 182 34.40 3.17 17.24
N GLY A 183 33.93 2.27 18.10
CA GLY A 183 33.87 0.84 17.82
C GLY A 183 32.65 0.53 16.95
N PHE A 184 32.81 -0.34 15.96
CA PHE A 184 31.71 -0.77 15.09
C PHE A 184 31.53 -2.28 15.22
N ASP A 185 30.33 -2.70 15.59
CA ASP A 185 29.96 -4.10 15.68
C ASP A 185 28.88 -4.43 14.65
N THR A 186 29.08 -5.54 13.94
CA THR A 186 28.19 -6.09 12.92
C THR A 186 27.47 -7.35 13.40
N ASP A 187 27.39 -7.54 14.71
CA ASP A 187 26.84 -8.76 15.30
C ASP A 187 25.34 -8.91 15.05
N PHE A 188 24.92 -10.16 14.94
CA PHE A 188 23.51 -10.51 14.81
C PHE A 188 22.73 -10.03 16.03
N ASN A 189 21.63 -9.32 15.77
CA ASN A 189 20.64 -8.98 16.79
C ASN A 189 19.23 -9.05 16.22
N LEU A 190 18.32 -9.49 17.09
CA LEU A 190 16.89 -9.58 16.83
C LEU A 190 16.13 -8.96 17.99
N ASN A 191 15.41 -7.89 17.70
CA ASN A 191 14.69 -7.10 18.69
C ASN A 191 13.20 -7.10 18.41
N SER A 192 12.39 -7.18 19.46
CA SER A 192 10.96 -6.91 19.40
C SER A 192 10.72 -5.45 19.76
N THR A 193 9.98 -4.73 18.91
CA THR A 193 9.72 -3.29 19.08
C THR A 193 8.24 -2.99 19.15
N LEU A 194 7.85 -2.15 20.11
CA LEU A 194 6.60 -1.43 20.12
C LEU A 194 6.79 -0.13 19.33
N ASN A 195 5.95 0.08 18.34
CA ASN A 195 5.96 1.18 17.41
C ASN A 195 4.80 2.13 17.73
N VAL A 196 5.10 3.39 18.02
CA VAL A 196 4.13 4.47 18.18
C VAL A 196 4.18 5.39 16.98
N ARG A 197 3.12 5.46 16.18
CA ARG A 197 3.03 6.36 15.03
C ARG A 197 2.87 7.81 15.48
N LEU A 198 3.88 8.64 15.22
CA LEU A 198 3.88 10.07 15.56
C LEU A 198 3.17 10.91 14.51
N GLY A 199 3.22 10.49 13.23
CA GLY A 199 2.61 11.23 12.13
C GLY A 199 2.85 10.55 10.78
N GLY A 200 2.25 11.10 9.72
CA GLY A 200 2.43 10.55 8.38
C GLY A 200 1.84 11.41 7.27
N GLY A 201 2.27 11.13 6.03
CA GLY A 201 1.78 11.79 4.83
C GLY A 201 0.29 11.55 4.62
N LYS A 202 -0.40 12.52 4.00
CA LYS A 202 -1.86 12.45 3.71
C LYS A 202 -2.27 11.22 2.89
N GLU A 203 -1.32 10.67 2.15
CA GLU A 203 -1.51 9.53 1.24
C GLU A 203 -1.14 8.19 1.87
N GLY A 204 -0.69 8.16 3.13
CA GLY A 204 -0.39 6.92 3.85
C GLY A 204 0.90 6.21 3.40
N SER A 205 1.61 6.74 2.40
CA SER A 205 2.89 6.22 1.93
C SER A 205 4.01 6.46 2.93
N THR A 206 4.03 7.61 3.61
CA THR A 206 5.07 7.93 4.59
C THR A 206 4.52 7.92 6.02
N SER A 207 5.22 7.29 6.95
CA SER A 207 4.94 7.46 8.39
C SER A 207 6.21 7.61 9.21
N LEU A 208 6.16 8.50 10.21
CA LEU A 208 7.20 8.65 11.23
C LEU A 208 6.71 7.92 12.48
N ASN A 209 7.52 7.00 12.97
CA ASN A 209 7.22 6.15 14.11
C ASN A 209 8.32 6.33 15.16
N PHE A 210 7.93 6.42 16.41
CA PHE A 210 8.80 6.21 17.55
C PHE A 210 8.81 4.72 17.88
N GLN A 211 9.96 4.16 18.20
CA GLN A 211 10.10 2.76 18.56
C GLN A 211 10.77 2.62 19.91
N MET A 212 10.28 1.67 20.71
CA MET A 212 10.95 1.19 21.91
C MET A 212 10.93 -0.33 21.89
N GLY A 213 11.98 -0.99 22.37
CA GLY A 213 12.05 -2.43 22.27
C GLY A 213 13.13 -3.05 23.14
N ALA A 214 13.09 -4.38 23.14
CA ALA A 214 14.11 -5.21 23.74
C ALA A 214 14.36 -6.42 22.84
N GLY A 215 15.55 -6.98 22.91
CA GLY A 215 15.97 -8.06 22.04
C GLY A 215 17.11 -8.87 22.60
N ILE A 216 17.48 -9.86 21.80
CA ILE A 216 18.66 -10.70 22.05
C ILE A 216 19.64 -10.50 20.91
N GLY A 217 20.93 -10.52 21.23
CA GLY A 217 22.01 -10.49 20.26
C GLY A 217 23.15 -11.39 20.69
N SER A 218 24.22 -11.36 19.91
CA SER A 218 25.53 -11.90 20.30
C SER A 218 26.55 -10.77 20.32
N VAL A 219 27.61 -10.94 21.10
CA VAL A 219 28.84 -10.16 20.97
C VAL A 219 30.03 -11.12 21.00
N GLY A 220 31.00 -10.89 20.11
CA GLY A 220 32.29 -11.58 20.14
C GLY A 220 33.18 -10.98 21.22
N LEU A 221 33.48 -11.76 22.26
CA LEU A 221 34.43 -11.37 23.30
C LEU A 221 35.83 -11.84 22.92
N ASP A 222 36.81 -10.96 23.11
CA ASP A 222 38.23 -11.23 22.91
C ASP A 222 39.07 -10.55 24.00
N SER A 223 40.39 -10.77 23.99
CA SER A 223 41.28 -10.13 24.97
C SER A 223 41.42 -8.62 24.82
N ASN A 224 40.87 -8.02 23.76
CA ASN A 224 40.91 -6.56 23.56
C ASN A 224 39.70 -5.87 24.19
N ASN A 225 38.57 -6.58 24.34
CA ASN A 225 37.31 -6.00 24.85
C ASN A 225 36.80 -6.64 26.16
N ALA A 226 37.45 -7.70 26.64
CA ALA A 226 37.09 -8.43 27.85
C ALA A 226 38.34 -8.87 28.62
N SER A 227 38.43 -8.51 29.91
CA SER A 227 39.67 -8.68 30.69
C SER A 227 39.91 -10.12 31.17
N LEU A 228 38.87 -10.96 31.18
CA LEU A 228 38.90 -12.32 31.73
C LEU A 228 38.81 -13.42 30.65
N VAL A 229 38.91 -13.06 29.37
CA VAL A 229 38.92 -14.00 28.25
C VAL A 229 40.36 -14.43 27.95
N GLU A 230 40.62 -15.74 27.89
CA GLU A 230 41.94 -16.27 27.51
C GLU A 230 42.36 -15.71 26.15
N SER A 231 43.57 -15.14 26.07
CA SER A 231 44.11 -14.40 24.91
C SER A 231 44.18 -15.16 23.57
N THR A 232 43.76 -16.41 23.54
CA THR A 232 43.80 -17.27 22.35
C THR A 232 42.41 -17.70 21.86
N LYS A 233 41.31 -17.30 22.51
CA LYS A 233 39.96 -17.73 22.13
C LYS A 233 38.99 -16.54 22.07
N THR A 234 38.40 -16.33 20.90
CA THR A 234 37.20 -15.53 20.75
C THR A 234 35.99 -16.33 21.22
N GLN A 235 35.13 -15.75 22.05
CA GLN A 235 33.92 -16.40 22.54
C GLN A 235 32.68 -15.54 22.27
N ASP A 236 31.70 -16.11 21.58
CA ASP A 236 30.40 -15.45 21.38
C ASP A 236 29.54 -15.59 22.64
N VAL A 237 29.07 -14.46 23.16
CA VAL A 237 28.19 -14.41 24.34
C VAL A 237 26.87 -13.73 23.97
N ALA A 238 25.77 -14.31 24.45
CA ALA A 238 24.45 -13.73 24.25
C ALA A 238 24.29 -12.43 25.04
N THR A 239 23.75 -11.40 24.39
CA THR A 239 23.45 -10.09 24.97
C THR A 239 21.94 -9.89 25.05
N LEU A 240 21.51 -9.21 26.12
CA LEU A 240 20.17 -8.64 26.24
C LEU A 240 20.26 -7.16 25.84
N THR A 241 19.53 -6.78 24.81
CA THR A 241 19.52 -5.43 24.27
C THR A 241 18.25 -4.70 24.68
N GLY A 242 18.38 -3.46 25.15
CA GLY A 242 17.28 -2.49 25.27
C GLY A 242 17.52 -1.33 24.30
N LEU A 243 16.49 -0.91 23.56
CA LEU A 243 16.65 0.14 22.55
C LEU A 243 15.43 1.05 22.40
N THR A 244 15.68 2.25 21.91
CA THR A 244 14.67 3.21 21.49
C THR A 244 15.15 3.98 20.25
N GLY A 245 14.22 4.52 19.45
CA GLY A 245 14.61 5.19 18.22
C GLY A 245 13.46 5.79 17.43
N LEU A 246 13.83 6.39 16.31
CA LEU A 246 12.91 6.92 15.32
C LEU A 246 13.02 6.09 14.05
N MET A 247 11.87 5.73 13.49
CA MET A 247 11.74 5.01 12.23
C MET A 247 10.89 5.82 11.25
N LEU A 248 11.49 6.15 10.11
CA LEU A 248 10.79 6.59 8.92
C LEU A 248 10.40 5.38 8.08
N GLU A 249 9.12 5.26 7.76
CA GLU A 249 8.60 4.25 6.86
C GLU A 249 8.10 4.92 5.58
N TYR A 250 8.52 4.40 4.43
CA TYR A 250 8.00 4.74 3.12
C TYR A 250 7.52 3.47 2.40
N ASP A 251 6.20 3.37 2.22
CA ASP A 251 5.47 2.21 1.74
C ASP A 251 5.77 0.94 2.54
N ARG A 252 6.74 0.15 2.07
CA ARG A 252 7.19 -1.10 2.69
C ARG A 252 8.62 -1.01 3.21
N VAL A 253 9.37 0.02 2.85
CA VAL A 253 10.76 0.23 3.26
C VAL A 253 10.77 1.03 4.55
N GLN A 254 11.61 0.61 5.48
CA GLN A 254 11.77 1.24 6.79
C GLN A 254 13.23 1.61 6.98
N PHE A 255 13.47 2.82 7.45
CA PHE A 255 14.77 3.32 7.85
C PHE A 255 14.64 3.90 9.26
N GLY A 256 15.55 3.54 10.16
CA GLY A 256 15.51 4.06 11.51
C GLY A 256 16.89 4.31 12.11
N ILE A 257 16.90 5.24 13.04
CA ILE A 257 18.04 5.56 13.89
C ILE A 257 17.68 5.17 15.32
N TYR A 258 18.61 4.48 15.98
CA TYR A 258 18.37 3.88 17.29
C TYR A 258 19.51 4.20 18.23
N ILE A 259 19.16 4.26 19.51
CA ILE A 259 20.08 4.32 20.63
C ILE A 259 19.67 3.21 21.61
N GLY A 260 20.66 2.54 22.20
CA GLY A 260 20.37 1.47 23.13
C GLY A 260 21.55 1.10 24.00
N VAL A 261 21.34 0.05 24.80
CA VAL A 261 22.31 -0.52 25.73
C VAL A 261 22.25 -2.04 25.63
N ASP A 262 23.40 -2.69 25.78
CA ASP A 262 23.52 -4.14 25.76
C ASP A 262 24.05 -4.64 27.12
N TYR A 263 23.49 -5.74 27.61
CA TYR A 263 23.90 -6.38 28.86
C TYR A 263 24.21 -7.86 28.65
N ILE A 264 25.25 -8.37 29.30
CA ILE A 264 25.52 -9.80 29.40
C ILE A 264 25.18 -10.30 30.82
N ASN A 265 24.55 -11.48 30.92
CA ASN A 265 24.12 -12.03 32.22
C ASN A 265 25.31 -12.46 33.11
N ASN A 266 26.49 -12.67 32.53
CA ASN A 266 27.68 -13.17 33.22
C ASN A 266 28.82 -12.13 33.25
N GLN A 267 28.51 -10.84 33.44
CA GLN A 267 29.51 -9.78 33.44
C GLN A 267 30.68 -10.04 34.40
N ARG A 268 30.44 -10.65 35.56
CA ARG A 268 31.53 -10.97 36.52
C ARG A 268 32.55 -11.98 35.98
N GLN A 269 32.15 -12.82 35.03
CA GLN A 269 33.02 -13.84 34.43
C GLN A 269 33.81 -13.30 33.24
N PHE A 270 33.23 -12.36 32.50
CA PHE A 270 33.80 -11.89 31.24
C PHE A 270 34.43 -10.49 31.36
N ASP A 271 33.92 -9.67 32.27
CA ASP A 271 34.31 -8.28 32.45
C ASP A 271 34.37 -7.52 31.11
N TRP A 272 33.26 -7.59 30.38
CA TRP A 272 33.12 -6.95 29.08
C TRP A 272 33.06 -5.43 29.25
N GLU A 273 33.98 -4.71 28.59
CA GLU A 273 34.13 -3.25 28.72
C GLU A 273 32.88 -2.48 28.31
N ASN A 274 32.12 -3.01 27.35
CA ASN A 274 30.94 -2.35 26.79
C ASN A 274 29.60 -2.75 27.42
N ASN A 275 29.63 -3.49 28.53
CA ASN A 275 28.40 -3.91 29.22
C ASN A 275 27.68 -2.71 29.85
N GLY A 276 26.48 -2.40 29.35
CA GLY A 276 25.69 -1.24 29.76
C GLY A 276 26.07 0.07 29.05
N ASN A 277 27.05 0.05 28.16
CA ASN A 277 27.43 1.23 27.39
C ASN A 277 26.38 1.54 26.31
N ILE A 278 26.22 2.83 26.05
CA ILE A 278 25.33 3.32 24.99
C ILE A 278 25.91 2.94 23.63
N TRP A 279 25.05 2.51 22.71
CA TRP A 279 25.38 2.34 21.30
C TRP A 279 24.37 3.09 20.42
N PHE A 280 24.81 3.46 19.22
CA PHE A 280 24.00 4.06 18.16
C PHE A 280 23.84 3.07 17.02
N GLY A 281 22.64 2.90 16.49
CA GLY A 281 22.36 1.91 15.45
C GLY A 281 21.59 2.49 14.29
N LEU A 282 21.85 1.95 13.09
CA LEU A 282 21.03 2.18 11.91
C LEU A 282 20.25 0.90 11.62
N GLY A 283 18.94 1.03 11.51
CA GLY A 283 18.04 -0.06 11.16
C GLY A 283 17.48 0.14 9.76
N ILE A 284 17.50 -0.93 8.96
CA ILE A 284 16.77 -1.00 7.70
C ILE A 284 15.81 -2.18 7.82
N GLY A 285 14.53 -1.93 7.54
CA GLY A 285 13.48 -2.93 7.61
C GLY A 285 12.68 -3.00 6.32
N TYR A 286 12.02 -4.14 6.12
CA TYR A 286 11.01 -4.30 5.09
C TYR A 286 9.76 -4.90 5.70
N ARG A 287 8.60 -4.29 5.48
CA ARG A 287 7.32 -4.83 5.94
C ARG A 287 6.96 -6.06 5.09
N ILE A 288 7.27 -7.24 5.63
CA ILE A 288 6.92 -8.54 5.04
C ILE A 288 5.52 -9.03 5.46
N PHE A 289 5.01 -8.61 6.64
CA PHE A 289 3.72 -9.05 7.15
C PHE A 289 2.70 -7.90 7.22
N ASN A 290 1.55 -8.11 6.60
CA ASN A 290 0.35 -7.32 6.85
C ASN A 290 -0.52 -8.06 7.86
N VAL A 291 -0.25 -7.90 9.15
CA VAL A 291 -1.15 -8.43 10.19
C VAL A 291 -2.35 -7.47 10.26
N SER A 292 -3.41 -7.77 9.51
CA SER A 292 -4.72 -7.17 9.75
C SER A 292 -5.34 -7.89 10.94
N ILE A 293 -5.29 -7.27 12.12
CA ILE A 293 -6.17 -7.66 13.22
C ILE A 293 -7.57 -7.28 12.77
N SER A 294 -8.33 -8.29 12.34
CA SER A 294 -9.70 -8.14 11.90
C SER A 294 -10.56 -7.75 13.09
N ASP A 295 -11.04 -6.51 13.14
CA ASP A 295 -12.10 -6.08 14.06
C ASP A 295 -13.39 -6.85 13.70
N GLN A 296 -13.56 -8.05 14.24
CA GLN A 296 -14.76 -8.89 14.01
C GLN A 296 -15.92 -8.59 14.97
N ASN A 297 -15.87 -7.52 15.77
CA ASN A 297 -16.82 -7.32 16.86
C ASN A 297 -18.09 -6.50 16.53
N GLU A 298 -18.37 -6.11 15.28
CA GLU A 298 -19.51 -5.21 14.99
C GLU A 298 -20.78 -5.87 14.41
N LYS A 299 -20.84 -7.19 14.21
CA LYS A 299 -22.04 -7.83 13.59
C LYS A 299 -22.96 -8.65 14.53
N GLN A 300 -22.65 -8.83 15.81
CA GLN A 300 -23.52 -9.62 16.71
C GLN A 300 -24.49 -8.80 17.58
N SER A 301 -24.48 -7.46 17.52
CA SER A 301 -25.36 -6.62 18.34
C SER A 301 -26.64 -6.14 17.64
N GLN A 302 -26.99 -6.69 16.47
CA GLN A 302 -28.23 -6.34 15.75
C GLN A 302 -29.23 -7.50 15.58
N GLU A 303 -28.99 -8.65 16.20
CA GLU A 303 -29.93 -9.80 16.21
C GLU A 303 -30.34 -10.24 17.63
N LYS A 304 -30.52 -9.29 18.56
CA LYS A 304 -31.22 -9.56 19.83
C LYS A 304 -32.33 -8.56 20.06
#